data_AF-A0A5J4VNI4-F1
#
_entry.id   AF-A0A5J4VNI4-F1
#
_cell.length_a   1.000
_cell.length_b   1.000
_cell.length_c   1.000
_cell.angle_alpha   90.00
_cell.angle_beta   90.00
_cell.angle_gamma   90.00
#
_symmetry.space_group_name_H-M   'P 1'
#
loop_
_entity.id
_entity.type
_entity.pdbx_description
1 polymer ?
#
loop_
_entity_poly.entity_id
_entity_poly.type
_entity_poly.pdbx_seq_one_letter_code
_entity_poly.pdbx_strand_id
1 'polypeptide(L)'
;MLARVHPLVLLFAVDHYNRDAAQDLHGRACGILLGNYVGQSIDIANAFAVPFEENLDSGTFTFDAQYIQTMIDMYRKLKKSWLVGILHFLAVRRYCKNPLFLVVDVNPKGEFPASAYVSDVEEKEDGTVLLETFKHVQSEMGAQEV
;
A
#
# COMPACT_ATOMS: atom_id res chain seq x y z
N MET A 1 11.99 9.37 7.33
CA MET A 1 10.53 9.15 7.21
C MET A 1 10.19 7.88 7.97
N LEU A 2 9.11 7.88 8.75
CA LEU A 2 8.69 6.77 9.61
C LEU A 2 7.29 6.30 9.19
N ALA A 3 7.04 4.99 9.14
CA ALA A 3 5.72 4.43 8.84
C ALA A 3 5.10 3.81 10.10
N ARG A 4 3.99 4.38 10.57
CA ARG A 4 3.17 3.84 11.65
C ARG A 4 2.07 2.99 11.05
N VAL A 5 2.05 1.72 11.40
CA VAL A 5 1.07 0.76 10.86
C VAL A 5 0.13 0.34 11.98
N HIS A 6 -1.16 0.64 11.83
CA HIS A 6 -2.16 0.17 12.79
C HIS A 6 -2.34 -1.35 12.68
N PRO A 7 -2.53 -2.08 13.81
CA PRO A 7 -2.79 -3.52 13.80
C PRO A 7 -3.97 -3.93 12.92
N LEU A 8 -4.97 -3.06 12.78
CA LEU A 8 -6.12 -3.26 11.90
C LEU A 8 -5.71 -3.50 10.44
N VAL A 9 -4.67 -2.81 9.96
CA VAL A 9 -4.16 -2.94 8.59
C VAL A 9 -3.50 -4.30 8.38
N LEU A 10 -2.75 -4.78 9.38
CA LEU A 10 -2.10 -6.09 9.33
C LEU A 10 -3.15 -7.21 9.33
N LEU A 11 -4.15 -7.11 10.21
CA LEU A 11 -5.27 -8.04 10.25
C LEU A 11 -6.02 -8.05 8.92
N PHE A 12 -6.28 -6.87 8.35
CA PHE A 12 -6.91 -6.72 7.05
C PHE A 12 -6.12 -7.42 5.93
N ALA A 13 -4.79 -7.26 5.89
CA ALA A 13 -3.94 -7.88 4.88
C ALA A 13 -3.98 -9.42 4.95
N VAL A 14 -3.88 -9.98 6.15
CA VAL A 14 -3.95 -11.43 6.39
C VAL A 14 -5.32 -11.99 6.02
N ASP A 15 -6.39 -11.32 6.45
CA ASP A 15 -7.76 -11.70 6.14
C ASP A 15 -8.05 -11.66 4.63
N HIS A 16 -7.60 -10.62 3.94
CA HIS A 16 -7.72 -10.50 2.49
C HIS A 16 -6.98 -11.63 1.76
N TYR A 17 -5.73 -11.91 2.15
CA TYR A 17 -4.97 -13.01 1.58
C TYR A 17 -5.68 -14.36 1.76
N ASN A 18 -6.21 -14.62 2.96
CA ASN A 18 -6.91 -15.87 3.23
C ASN A 18 -8.20 -16.02 2.41
N ARG A 19 -8.92 -14.91 2.13
CA ARG A 19 -10.10 -14.94 1.25
C ARG A 19 -9.74 -15.22 -0.20
N ASP A 20 -8.69 -14.59 -0.71
CA ASP A 20 -8.24 -14.81 -2.09
C ASP A 20 -7.73 -16.25 -2.27
N ALA A 21 -6.96 -16.75 -1.30
CA ALA A 21 -6.49 -18.13 -1.27
C ALA A 21 -7.65 -19.14 -1.23
N ALA A 22 -8.74 -18.84 -0.53
CA ALA A 22 -9.94 -19.68 -0.48
C ALA A 22 -10.73 -19.71 -1.80
N GLN A 23 -10.46 -18.77 -2.72
CA GLN A 23 -11.06 -18.71 -4.04
C GLN A 23 -10.15 -19.29 -5.14
N ASP A 24 -9.10 -20.02 -4.75
CA ASP A 24 -8.05 -20.55 -5.65
C ASP A 24 -7.37 -19.47 -6.52
N LEU A 25 -7.42 -18.21 -6.09
CA LEU A 25 -6.56 -17.17 -6.66
C LEU A 25 -5.14 -17.38 -6.11
N HIS A 26 -4.33 -18.09 -6.87
CA HIS A 26 -2.91 -18.27 -6.57
C HIS A 26 -2.16 -16.96 -6.88
N GLY A 27 -1.84 -16.18 -5.86
CA GLY A 27 -1.14 -14.92 -6.05
C GLY A 27 -0.89 -14.12 -4.77
N ARG A 28 -0.40 -12.90 -4.97
CA ARG A 28 -0.28 -11.90 -3.92
C ARG A 28 -1.62 -11.16 -3.78
N ALA A 29 -2.04 -10.92 -2.54
CA ALA A 29 -3.16 -10.04 -2.25
C ALA A 29 -2.68 -8.57 -2.29
N CYS A 30 -3.46 -7.73 -2.97
CA CYS A 30 -3.13 -6.33 -3.20
C CYS A 30 -4.24 -5.42 -2.66
N GLY A 31 -3.88 -4.24 -2.16
CA GLY A 31 -4.85 -3.35 -1.52
C GLY A 31 -4.37 -1.93 -1.41
N ILE A 32 -5.29 -1.01 -1.13
CA ILE A 32 -5.00 0.41 -0.98
C ILE A 32 -4.89 0.75 0.49
N LEU A 33 -3.83 1.47 0.85
CA LEU A 33 -3.60 1.94 2.21
C LEU A 33 -4.25 3.32 2.39
N LEU A 34 -4.89 3.48 3.53
CA LEU A 34 -5.58 4.70 3.92
C LEU A 34 -4.89 5.23 5.18
N GLY A 35 -4.35 6.43 5.05
CA GLY A 35 -3.55 7.03 6.10
C GLY A 35 -3.39 8.53 5.93
N ASN A 36 -2.61 9.14 6.80
CA ASN A 36 -2.28 10.56 6.78
C ASN A 36 -0.78 10.78 6.92
N TYR A 37 -0.28 11.85 6.32
CA TYR A 37 1.04 12.38 6.70
C TYR A 37 0.91 13.18 7.99
N VAL A 38 1.73 12.83 8.97
CA VAL A 38 1.86 13.53 10.25
C VAL A 38 3.32 13.97 10.38
N GLY A 39 3.60 15.19 9.94
CA GLY A 39 4.97 15.72 9.88
C GLY A 39 5.86 14.88 8.96
N GLN A 40 6.88 14.23 9.51
CA GLN A 40 7.79 13.33 8.79
C GLN A 40 7.42 11.84 8.93
N SER A 41 6.28 11.56 9.55
CA SER A 41 5.74 10.20 9.70
C SER A 41 4.49 10.03 8.85
N ILE A 42 4.23 8.80 8.43
CA ILE A 42 3.01 8.38 7.77
C ILE A 42 2.27 7.50 8.76
N ASP A 43 1.01 7.83 9.00
CA ASP A 43 0.14 7.04 9.86
C ASP A 43 -0.88 6.28 9.02
N ILE A 44 -0.77 4.95 9.00
CA ILE A 44 -1.59 4.05 8.20
C ILE A 44 -2.68 3.48 9.09
N ALA A 45 -3.87 4.04 8.97
CA ALA A 45 -4.98 3.74 9.86
C ALA A 45 -5.86 2.62 9.35
N ASN A 46 -6.00 2.48 8.03
CA ASN A 46 -6.91 1.52 7.41
C ASN A 46 -6.41 1.07 6.03
N ALA A 47 -7.06 0.07 5.45
CA ALA A 47 -6.81 -0.38 4.09
C ALA A 47 -8.08 -1.00 3.48
N PHE A 48 -8.12 -1.13 2.15
CA PHE A 48 -9.16 -1.88 1.46
C PHE A 48 -8.59 -2.73 0.31
N ALA A 49 -9.30 -3.80 -0.02
CA ALA A 49 -8.88 -4.82 -0.98
C ALA A 49 -9.07 -4.29 -2.39
N VAL A 50 -8.19 -4.66 -3.30
CA VAL A 50 -8.36 -4.36 -4.72
C VAL A 50 -8.37 -5.67 -5.49
N PRO A 51 -9.42 -5.95 -6.29
CA PRO A 51 -9.40 -7.04 -7.25
C PRO A 51 -8.19 -6.87 -8.18
N PHE A 52 -7.30 -7.84 -8.12
CA PHE A 52 -6.00 -7.79 -8.75
C PHE A 52 -5.70 -9.16 -9.36
N GLU A 53 -5.19 -9.14 -10.58
CA GLU A 53 -4.72 -10.33 -11.28
C GLU A 53 -3.26 -10.13 -11.65
N GLU A 54 -2.43 -11.12 -11.30
CA GLU A 54 -1.03 -11.16 -11.66
C GLU A 54 -0.79 -12.35 -12.59
N ASN A 55 -0.16 -12.07 -13.72
CA ASN A 55 0.39 -13.09 -14.58
C ASN A 55 1.90 -13.19 -14.31
N LEU A 56 2.30 -14.26 -13.62
CA LEU A 56 3.68 -14.52 -13.25
C LEU A 56 4.59 -14.80 -14.46
N ASP A 57 4.05 -15.37 -15.54
CA ASP A 57 4.82 -15.73 -16.73
C ASP A 57 5.23 -14.49 -17.55
N SER A 58 4.33 -13.50 -17.65
CA SER A 58 4.59 -12.25 -18.36
C SER A 58 5.09 -11.12 -17.45
N GLY A 59 5.02 -11.29 -16.13
CA GLY A 59 5.30 -10.23 -15.14
C GLY A 59 4.32 -9.06 -15.24
N THR A 60 3.17 -9.25 -15.87
CA THR A 60 2.14 -8.22 -16.04
C THR A 60 1.06 -8.37 -14.98
N PHE A 61 0.55 -7.23 -14.52
CA PHE A 61 -0.54 -7.20 -13.57
C PHE A 61 -1.66 -6.28 -14.04
N THR A 62 -2.89 -6.62 -13.66
CA THR A 62 -4.11 -5.89 -14.01
C THR A 62 -4.96 -5.65 -12.79
N PHE A 63 -5.59 -4.47 -12.73
CA PHE A 63 -6.47 -4.06 -11.63
C PHE A 63 -7.63 -3.24 -12.18
N ASP A 64 -8.76 -3.23 -11.46
CA ASP A 64 -9.92 -2.43 -11.82
C ASP A 64 -9.77 -0.97 -11.34
N ALA A 65 -9.40 -0.09 -12.27
CA ALA A 65 -9.25 1.34 -11.99
C ALA A 65 -10.56 2.04 -11.61
N GLN A 66 -11.71 1.56 -12.11
CA GLN A 66 -13.03 2.14 -11.82
C GLN A 66 -13.45 1.79 -10.39
N TYR A 67 -13.21 0.54 -9.97
CA TYR A 67 -13.41 0.11 -8.59
C TYR A 67 -12.57 0.96 -7.62
N ILE A 68 -11.28 1.10 -7.90
CA ILE A 68 -10.35 1.92 -7.09
C ILE A 68 -10.87 3.36 -6.96
N GLN A 69 -11.22 4.00 -8.07
CA GLN A 69 -11.71 5.38 -8.06
C GLN A 69 -12.98 5.53 -7.22
N THR A 70 -13.93 4.60 -7.39
CA THR A 70 -15.20 4.60 -6.65
C THR A 70 -14.95 4.46 -5.14
N MET A 71 -14.08 3.54 -4.75
CA MET A 71 -13.73 3.30 -3.35
C MET A 71 -13.01 4.51 -2.75
N ILE A 72 -12.04 5.10 -3.47
CA ILE A 72 -11.36 6.33 -3.05
C ILE A 72 -12.39 7.45 -2.81
N ASP A 73 -13.35 7.64 -3.71
CA ASP A 73 -14.36 8.69 -3.57
C ASP A 73 -15.33 8.43 -2.41
N MET A 74 -15.66 7.16 -2.13
CA MET A 74 -16.43 6.78 -0.94
C MET A 74 -15.66 7.09 0.35
N TYR A 75 -14.38 6.71 0.44
CA TYR A 75 -13.57 6.97 1.62
C TYR A 75 -13.31 8.47 1.83
N ARG A 76 -13.11 9.24 0.76
CA ARG A 76 -12.98 10.71 0.83
C ARG A 76 -14.22 11.38 1.41
N LYS A 77 -15.41 10.85 1.14
CA LYS A 77 -16.67 11.35 1.74
C LYS A 77 -16.73 11.11 3.25
N LEU A 78 -16.21 9.98 3.72
CA LEU A 78 -16.19 9.65 5.15
C LEU A 78 -15.11 10.44 5.90
N LYS A 79 -13.89 10.48 5.37
CA LYS A 79 -12.76 11.23 5.96
C LYS A 79 -11.90 11.84 4.86
N LYS A 80 -11.89 13.17 4.82
CA LYS A 80 -11.22 13.95 3.76
C LYS A 80 -9.70 13.79 3.68
N SER A 81 -9.04 13.34 4.76
CA SER A 81 -7.57 13.32 4.86
C SER A 81 -6.93 11.97 4.52
N TRP A 82 -7.68 10.88 4.50
CA TRP A 82 -7.13 9.52 4.39
C TRP A 82 -6.81 9.12 2.95
N LEU A 83 -5.64 9.49 2.44
CA LEU A 83 -5.08 8.83 1.25
C LEU A 83 -3.56 8.80 1.33
N VAL A 84 -3.03 7.68 1.82
CA VAL A 84 -1.57 7.45 1.85
C VAL A 84 -1.29 6.03 1.36
N GLY A 85 -0.91 5.94 0.10
CA GLY A 85 -0.21 4.78 -0.46
C GLY A 85 -1.07 3.56 -0.81
N ILE A 86 -0.46 2.61 -1.53
CA ILE A 86 -1.08 1.34 -1.96
C ILE A 86 -0.07 0.24 -1.66
N LEU A 87 -0.58 -0.86 -1.11
CA LEU A 87 0.09 -2.13 -0.95
C LEU A 87 0.27 -2.73 -2.36
N HIS A 88 1.49 -2.61 -2.89
CA HIS A 88 1.97 -3.12 -4.18
C HIS A 88 1.64 -2.31 -5.46
N PHE A 89 2.65 -1.50 -5.84
CA PHE A 89 3.12 -1.16 -7.20
C PHE A 89 2.49 -0.03 -8.07
N LEU A 90 3.44 0.69 -8.70
CA LEU A 90 3.52 1.78 -9.70
C LEU A 90 2.29 2.53 -10.27
N ALA A 91 1.08 1.96 -10.28
CA ALA A 91 -0.07 2.58 -10.97
C ALA A 91 -0.66 3.81 -10.25
N VAL A 92 -0.07 4.19 -9.12
CA VAL A 92 -0.69 4.97 -8.05
C VAL A 92 -0.26 6.43 -8.04
N ARG A 93 0.77 6.79 -8.82
CA ARG A 93 1.19 8.19 -8.96
C ARG A 93 0.05 9.12 -9.41
N ARG A 94 -0.95 8.57 -10.11
CA ARG A 94 -2.17 9.31 -10.49
C ARG A 94 -3.04 9.71 -9.30
N TYR A 95 -2.97 8.97 -8.19
CA TYR A 95 -3.80 9.17 -7.01
C TYR A 95 -3.05 9.77 -5.82
N CYS A 96 -1.74 9.53 -5.70
CA CYS A 96 -0.89 10.01 -4.60
C CYS A 96 0.47 10.47 -5.11
N LYS A 97 0.94 11.65 -4.66
CA LYS A 97 2.25 12.18 -5.06
C LYS A 97 3.43 11.38 -4.49
N ASN A 98 3.32 10.90 -3.24
CA ASN A 98 4.42 10.27 -2.51
C ASN A 98 4.02 8.88 -1.98
N PRO A 99 3.70 7.90 -2.83
CA PRO A 99 3.16 6.62 -2.38
C PRO A 99 4.12 5.89 -1.42
N LEU A 100 3.55 5.38 -0.32
CA LEU A 100 4.19 4.41 0.56
C LEU A 100 3.74 3.01 0.13
N PHE A 101 4.70 2.10 0.03
CA PHE A 101 4.49 0.68 -0.23
C PHE A 101 4.71 -0.07 1.07
N LEU A 102 3.71 -0.80 1.53
CA LEU A 102 3.84 -1.72 2.65
C LEU A 102 3.82 -3.14 2.08
N VAL A 103 4.66 -4.02 2.62
CA VAL A 103 4.71 -5.44 2.30
C VAL A 103 4.48 -6.17 3.60
N VAL A 104 3.40 -6.95 3.67
CA VAL A 104 3.04 -7.71 4.87
C VAL A 104 3.35 -9.18 4.61
N ASP A 105 4.11 -9.79 5.52
CA ASP A 105 4.33 -11.23 5.54
C ASP A 105 3.16 -11.89 6.29
N VAL A 106 2.42 -12.73 5.58
CA VAL A 106 1.26 -13.46 6.13
C VAL A 106 1.72 -14.59 7.06
N ASN A 107 2.96 -15.07 6.91
CA ASN A 107 3.54 -16.09 7.78
C ASN A 107 4.86 -15.59 8.39
N PRO A 108 4.80 -14.59 9.27
CA PRO A 108 5.97 -13.87 9.73
C PRO A 108 6.91 -14.76 10.54
N LYS A 109 8.21 -14.65 10.25
CA LYS A 109 9.28 -15.33 11.00
C LYS A 109 10.01 -14.41 11.99
N GLY A 110 9.71 -13.11 11.98
CA GLY A 110 10.33 -12.08 12.82
C GLY A 110 9.34 -11.38 13.74
N GLU A 111 9.84 -10.40 14.51
CA GLU A 111 9.04 -9.67 15.51
C GLU A 111 7.98 -8.73 14.89
N PHE A 112 8.24 -8.14 13.73
CA PHE A 112 7.31 -7.25 13.04
C PHE A 112 7.00 -7.77 11.63
N PRO A 113 5.72 -8.02 11.29
CA PRO A 113 5.34 -8.74 10.08
C PRO A 113 5.24 -7.84 8.83
N ALA A 114 5.77 -6.61 8.86
CA ALA A 114 5.61 -5.68 7.74
C ALA A 114 6.82 -4.79 7.45
N SER A 115 7.15 -4.66 6.17
CA SER A 115 8.24 -3.82 5.67
C SER A 115 7.68 -2.67 4.85
N ALA A 116 8.16 -1.46 5.09
CA ALA A 116 7.68 -0.26 4.42
C ALA A 116 8.76 0.33 3.50
N TYR A 117 8.34 0.81 2.33
CA TYR A 117 9.21 1.36 1.29
C TYR A 117 8.60 2.62 0.68
N VAL A 118 9.44 3.58 0.33
CA VAL A 118 9.06 4.76 -0.44
C VAL A 118 9.76 4.74 -1.80
N SER A 119 9.05 5.21 -2.82
CA SER A 119 9.69 5.45 -4.12
C SER A 119 10.56 6.70 -4.02
N ASP A 120 11.83 6.54 -4.39
CA ASP A 120 12.78 7.62 -4.58
C ASP A 120 13.19 7.65 -6.05
N VAL A 121 12.88 8.77 -6.70
CA VAL A 121 13.17 8.98 -8.11
C VAL A 121 14.32 9.93 -8.25
N GLU A 122 15.39 9.45 -8.88
CA GLU A 122 16.49 10.30 -9.32
C GLU A 122 16.10 10.95 -10.65
N GLU A 123 15.87 12.27 -10.62
CA GLU A 123 15.60 13.08 -11.80
C GLU A 123 16.91 13.64 -12.37
N LYS A 124 17.06 13.58 -13.70
CA LYS A 124 18.13 14.29 -14.44
C LYS A 124 17.87 15.79 -14.42
N GLU A 125 18.92 16.59 -14.65
CA GLU A 125 18.79 18.06 -14.86
C GLU A 125 17.83 18.42 -16.01
N ASP A 126 17.66 17.52 -16.97
CA ASP A 126 16.73 17.65 -18.10
C ASP A 126 15.26 17.29 -17.76
N GLY A 127 14.96 16.97 -16.50
CA GLY A 127 13.63 16.58 -16.02
C GLY A 127 13.19 15.17 -16.40
N THR A 128 14.07 14.36 -17.01
CA THR A 128 13.79 12.96 -17.32
C THR A 128 14.07 12.06 -16.11
N VAL A 129 13.13 11.17 -15.79
CA VAL A 129 13.29 10.16 -14.72
C VAL A 129 14.38 9.16 -15.14
N LEU A 130 15.43 9.05 -14.34
CA LEU A 130 16.64 8.27 -14.63
C LEU A 130 16.54 6.85 -14.06
N LEU A 131 16.09 6.77 -12.80
CA LEU A 131 15.97 5.54 -12.05
C LEU A 131 14.94 5.73 -10.92
N GLU A 132 14.02 4.77 -10.77
CA GLU A 132 13.13 4.70 -9.62
C GLU A 132 13.63 3.59 -8.69
N THR A 133 14.01 3.96 -7.48
CA THR A 133 14.47 3.03 -6.45
C THR A 133 13.49 3.01 -5.28
N PHE A 134 13.41 1.88 -4.59
CA PHE A 134 12.56 1.76 -3.41
C PHE A 134 13.44 1.78 -2.17
N LYS A 135 13.34 2.86 -1.39
CA LYS A 135 14.08 3.03 -0.14
C LYS A 135 13.26 2.47 1.00
N HIS A 136 13.85 1.54 1.74
CA HIS A 136 13.25 1.03 2.98
C HIS A 136 13.10 2.17 3.99
N VAL A 137 11.94 2.25 4.64
CA VAL A 137 11.68 3.18 5.74
C VAL A 137 11.38 2.40 7.01
N GLN A 138 11.80 2.96 8.15
CA GLN A 138 11.50 2.35 9.44
C GLN A 138 9.98 2.25 9.62
N SER A 139 9.53 1.07 10.06
CA SER A 139 8.13 0.80 10.39
C SER A 139 7.98 0.55 11.88
N GLU A 140 6.88 1.04 12.47
CA GLU A 140 6.50 0.78 13.85
C GLU A 140 5.00 0.52 13.95
N MET A 141 4.57 -0.08 15.07
CA MET A 141 3.15 -0.27 15.35
C MET A 141 2.54 1.06 15.79
N GLY A 142 1.58 1.55 15.02
CA GLY A 142 0.79 2.73 15.38
C GLY A 142 -0.43 2.34 16.21
N ALA A 143 -0.87 3.22 17.09
CA ALA A 143 -2.11 3.08 17.83
C ALA A 143 -2.91 4.37 17.70
N GLN A 144 -4.22 4.25 17.51
CA GLN A 144 -5.12 5.39 17.61
C GLN A 144 -5.57 5.51 19.07
N GLU A 145 -5.21 6.62 19.74
CA GLU A 145 -5.85 6.98 21.01
C GLU A 145 -7.33 7.28 20.73
N VAL A 146 -8.21 6.64 21.50
CA VAL A 146 -9.67 6.81 21.44
C VAL A 146 -10.10 7.83 22.48
#